data_AF-A0A957KWK0-F1
#
_entry.id   AF-A0A957KWK0-F1
#
_cell.length_a   1.000
_cell.length_b   1.000
_cell.length_c   1.000
_cell.angle_alpha   90.00
_cell.angle_beta   90.00
_cell.angle_gamma   90.00
#
_symmetry.space_group_name_H-M   'P 1'
#
loop_
_entity.id
_entity.type
_entity.pdbx_description
1 polymer ?
#
loop_
_entity_poly.entity_id
_entity_poly.type
_entity_poly.pdbx_seq_one_letter_code
_entity_poly.pdbx_strand_id
1 'polypeptide(L)'
;MSEDAQITLPVLGMTCANCVASVERNAKKVEGVHNATVNYASEKVSLDYDPQTTDIQLVVERIGRAGYKVPTATVELPITGMTCTNCANTIQRRLNKKVPGVLNAEVNYATEKATVEYVVGAVSRADLYAAVRAAGYDVVEVSDEAEAEDLEAEARAAEVRHQQHRLIVGVIFTLPLFLLSMARDFGLVGHWAHATWVNWLFLVLATPVQFYVGWDYYVGAYKSLR
;
A
#
# COMPACT_ATOMS: atom_id res chain seq x y z
N MET A 1 12.49 -26.10 16.03
CA MET A 1 13.12 -25.50 14.84
C MET A 1 12.03 -24.63 14.24
N SER A 2 12.10 -23.32 14.43
CA SER A 2 11.19 -22.37 13.77
C SER A 2 11.45 -22.49 12.27
N GLU A 3 10.43 -22.86 11.49
CA GLU A 3 10.51 -22.77 10.03
C GLU A 3 10.28 -21.31 9.66
N ASP A 4 11.38 -20.57 9.50
CA ASP A 4 11.33 -19.21 8.99
C ASP A 4 10.77 -19.24 7.57
N ALA A 5 9.69 -18.51 7.34
CA ALA A 5 9.13 -18.30 6.01
C ALA A 5 9.65 -16.98 5.43
N GLN A 6 9.90 -17.00 4.12
CA GLN A 6 10.30 -15.81 3.39
C GLN A 6 9.17 -15.35 2.47
N ILE A 7 8.87 -14.04 2.49
CA ILE A 7 7.93 -13.42 1.58
C ILE A 7 8.46 -12.08 1.08
N THR A 8 8.11 -11.72 -0.16
CA THR A 8 8.40 -10.40 -0.71
C THR A 8 7.11 -9.65 -0.98
N LEU A 9 6.97 -8.46 -0.39
CA LEU A 9 5.79 -7.60 -0.54
C LEU A 9 6.18 -6.33 -1.32
N PRO A 10 5.39 -5.90 -2.32
CA PRO A 10 5.55 -4.57 -2.89
C PRO A 10 5.12 -3.48 -1.91
N VAL A 11 5.80 -2.34 -1.95
CA VAL A 11 5.56 -1.19 -1.07
C VAL A 11 5.54 0.09 -1.90
N LEU A 12 4.39 0.75 -1.93
CA LEU A 12 4.16 2.03 -2.59
C LEU A 12 4.42 3.20 -1.63
N GLY A 13 4.82 4.34 -2.19
CA GLY A 13 5.06 5.59 -1.46
C GLY A 13 6.50 5.76 -0.93
N MET A 14 7.44 4.93 -1.37
CA MET A 14 8.87 5.13 -1.06
C MET A 14 9.47 6.20 -1.98
N THR A 15 9.59 7.43 -1.49
CA THR A 15 10.06 8.58 -2.29
C THR A 15 11.47 9.07 -1.92
N CYS A 16 12.12 8.47 -0.92
CA CYS A 16 13.42 8.92 -0.42
C CYS A 16 14.25 7.74 0.10
N ALA A 17 15.59 7.87 0.08
CA ALA A 17 16.50 6.88 0.67
C ALA A 17 16.22 6.62 2.17
N ASN A 18 15.72 7.63 2.90
CA ASN A 18 15.32 7.47 4.30
C ASN A 18 14.02 6.66 4.48
N CYS A 19 13.23 6.47 3.42
CA CYS A 19 12.02 5.65 3.48
C CYS A 19 12.35 4.17 3.68
N VAL A 20 13.45 3.69 3.09
CA VAL A 20 13.93 2.30 3.22
C VAL A 20 14.10 1.93 4.69
N ALA A 21 14.91 2.71 5.42
CA ALA A 21 15.15 2.49 6.85
C ALA A 21 13.88 2.66 7.71
N SER A 22 12.89 3.42 7.25
CA SER A 22 11.60 3.54 7.94
C SER A 22 10.76 2.28 7.79
N VAL A 23 10.65 1.74 6.58
CA VAL A 23 9.91 0.50 6.29
C VAL A 23 10.58 -0.68 7.00
N GLU A 24 11.90 -0.85 6.87
CA GLU A 24 12.63 -1.95 7.53
C GLU A 24 12.46 -1.94 9.05
N ARG A 25 12.64 -0.77 9.68
CA ARG A 25 12.49 -0.64 11.15
C ARG A 25 11.07 -0.91 11.60
N ASN A 26 10.05 -0.53 10.81
CA ASN A 26 8.66 -0.78 11.17
C ASN A 26 8.28 -2.25 10.97
N ALA A 27 8.76 -2.89 9.90
CA ALA A 27 8.57 -4.33 9.69
C ALA A 27 9.24 -5.15 10.80
N LYS A 28 10.50 -4.85 11.16
CA LYS A 28 11.23 -5.53 12.26
C LYS A 28 10.64 -5.32 13.66
N LYS A 29 9.77 -4.32 13.84
CA LYS A 29 9.06 -4.08 15.12
C LYS A 29 7.87 -5.01 15.31
N VAL A 30 7.45 -5.74 14.28
CA VAL A 30 6.37 -6.72 14.39
C VAL A 30 6.95 -7.98 15.03
N GLU A 31 6.30 -8.45 16.09
CA GLU A 31 6.70 -9.68 16.78
C GLU A 31 6.64 -10.86 15.80
N GLY A 32 7.71 -11.67 15.79
CA GLY A 32 7.93 -12.82 14.90
C GLY A 32 8.53 -12.48 13.52
N VAL A 33 8.82 -11.20 13.22
CA VAL A 33 9.68 -10.83 12.09
C VAL A 33 11.15 -10.87 12.52
N HIS A 34 11.93 -11.76 11.93
CA HIS A 34 13.36 -11.92 12.24
C HIS A 34 14.23 -10.99 11.40
N ASN A 35 13.91 -10.85 10.11
CA ASN A 35 14.66 -9.99 9.21
C ASN A 35 13.72 -9.29 8.22
N ALA A 36 14.11 -8.09 7.81
CA ALA A 36 13.41 -7.29 6.82
C ALA A 36 14.45 -6.51 6.03
N THR A 37 14.45 -6.69 4.71
CA THR A 37 15.36 -6.02 3.78
C THR A 37 14.53 -5.33 2.71
N VAL A 38 14.75 -4.04 2.51
CA VAL A 38 14.00 -3.26 1.52
C VAL A 38 14.90 -2.94 0.33
N ASN A 39 14.42 -3.27 -0.86
CA ASN A 39 15.02 -2.84 -2.11
C ASN A 39 14.20 -1.66 -2.68
N TYR A 40 14.81 -0.47 -2.60
CA TYR A 40 14.22 0.76 -3.11
C TYR A 40 13.99 0.72 -4.63
N ALA A 41 14.95 0.18 -5.39
CA ALA A 41 14.88 0.19 -6.86
C ALA A 41 13.74 -0.68 -7.40
N SER A 42 13.43 -1.77 -6.71
CA SER A 42 12.33 -2.66 -7.07
C SER A 42 11.04 -2.41 -6.29
N GLU A 43 11.01 -1.40 -5.43
CA GLU A 43 9.88 -1.07 -4.55
C GLU A 43 9.35 -2.25 -3.72
N LYS A 44 10.25 -3.11 -3.23
CA LYS A 44 9.88 -4.37 -2.56
C LYS A 44 10.55 -4.50 -1.20
N VAL A 45 9.84 -5.08 -0.24
CA VAL A 45 10.37 -5.53 1.05
C VAL A 45 10.37 -7.05 1.10
N SER A 46 11.53 -7.64 1.36
CA SER A 46 11.68 -9.07 1.63
C SER A 46 11.75 -9.28 3.14
N LEU A 47 10.92 -10.19 3.65
CA LEU A 47 10.71 -10.46 5.06
C LEU A 47 11.01 -11.92 5.35
N ASP A 48 11.77 -12.15 6.42
CA ASP A 48 11.94 -13.46 7.02
C ASP A 48 11.19 -13.45 8.37
N TYR A 49 10.17 -14.28 8.51
CA TYR A 49 9.24 -14.26 9.64
C TYR A 49 8.80 -15.67 10.05
N ASP A 50 8.33 -15.82 11.28
CA ASP A 50 7.75 -17.07 11.77
C ASP A 50 6.22 -17.08 11.58
N PRO A 51 5.68 -17.96 10.71
CA PRO A 51 4.24 -18.05 10.45
C PRO A 51 3.39 -18.51 11.65
N GLN A 52 4.00 -19.02 12.72
CA GLN A 52 3.26 -19.41 13.93
C GLN A 52 3.02 -18.22 14.87
N THR A 53 3.85 -17.17 14.77
CA THR A 53 3.82 -16.02 15.69
C THR A 53 3.37 -14.73 14.99
N THR A 54 3.55 -14.60 13.67
CA THR A 54 3.17 -13.41 12.90
C THR A 54 2.22 -13.71 11.75
N ASP A 55 1.27 -12.81 11.55
CA ASP A 55 0.48 -12.73 10.32
C ASP A 55 1.00 -11.59 9.42
N ILE A 56 1.03 -11.83 8.11
CA ILE A 56 1.38 -10.81 7.10
C ILE A 56 0.45 -9.61 7.19
N GLN A 57 -0.82 -9.80 7.55
CA GLN A 57 -1.75 -8.70 7.77
C GLN A 57 -1.23 -7.69 8.81
N LEU A 58 -0.62 -8.17 9.89
CA LEU A 58 -0.06 -7.31 10.93
C LEU A 58 1.15 -6.51 10.41
N VAL A 59 1.96 -7.12 9.54
CA VAL A 59 3.09 -6.44 8.89
C VAL A 59 2.60 -5.37 7.92
N VAL A 60 1.60 -5.69 7.09
CA VAL A 60 0.97 -4.74 6.16
C VAL A 60 0.36 -3.57 6.93
N GLU A 61 -0.37 -3.82 8.01
CA GLU A 61 -0.95 -2.77 8.84
C GLU A 61 0.16 -1.89 9.47
N ARG A 62 1.25 -2.50 9.93
CA ARG A 62 2.35 -1.76 10.55
C ARG A 62 3.07 -0.85 9.55
N ILE A 63 3.30 -1.34 8.32
CA ILE A 63 3.84 -0.56 7.20
C ILE A 63 2.86 0.57 6.82
N GLY A 64 1.55 0.27 6.81
CA GLY A 64 0.46 1.24 6.68
C GLY A 64 0.53 2.39 7.67
N ARG A 65 0.69 2.06 8.96
CA ARG A 65 0.85 3.04 10.05
C ARG A 65 2.12 3.87 9.89
N ALA A 66 3.17 3.34 9.26
CA ALA A 66 4.37 4.10 8.93
C ALA A 66 4.14 5.12 7.78
N GLY A 67 3.05 4.98 7.03
CA GLY A 67 2.65 5.90 5.94
C GLY A 67 2.93 5.36 4.54
N TYR A 68 3.24 4.07 4.42
CA TYR A 68 3.46 3.39 3.15
C TYR A 68 2.27 2.48 2.84
N LYS A 69 2.06 2.15 1.58
CA LYS A 69 0.94 1.28 1.16
C LYS A 69 1.48 -0.02 0.60
N VAL A 70 0.87 -1.13 0.94
CA VAL A 70 1.07 -2.41 0.26
C VAL A 70 -0.16 -2.64 -0.62
N PRO A 71 -0.03 -2.81 -1.93
CA PRO A 71 -1.19 -2.97 -2.81
C PRO A 71 -1.88 -4.31 -2.55
N THR A 72 -3.19 -4.26 -2.33
CA THR A 72 -4.02 -5.44 -2.10
C THR A 72 -5.10 -5.54 -3.18
N ALA A 73 -5.53 -6.76 -3.46
CA ALA A 73 -6.63 -7.05 -4.37
C ALA A 73 -7.53 -8.12 -3.78
N THR A 74 -8.79 -8.09 -4.21
CA THR A 74 -9.79 -9.10 -3.84
C THR A 74 -10.17 -9.88 -5.09
N VAL A 75 -10.13 -11.21 -5.01
CA VAL A 75 -10.55 -12.10 -6.09
C VAL A 75 -11.64 -13.04 -5.60
N GLU A 76 -12.62 -13.31 -6.46
CA GLU A 76 -13.59 -14.39 -6.25
C GLU A 76 -13.11 -15.65 -6.98
N LEU A 77 -12.94 -16.74 -6.24
CA LEU A 77 -12.57 -18.05 -6.76
C LEU A 77 -13.82 -18.94 -6.75
N PRO A 78 -14.40 -19.28 -7.91
CA PRO A 78 -15.46 -20.26 -8.01
C PRO A 78 -14.91 -21.67 -7.77
N ILE A 79 -15.33 -22.32 -6.69
CA ILE A 79 -14.80 -23.62 -6.25
C ILE A 79 -15.82 -24.72 -6.51
N THR A 80 -15.35 -25.82 -7.10
CA THR A 80 -16.15 -27.02 -7.34
C THR A 80 -15.83 -28.12 -6.33
N GLY A 81 -16.82 -28.98 -6.08
CA GLY A 81 -16.69 -30.13 -5.18
C GLY A 81 -16.90 -29.82 -3.68
N MET A 82 -17.30 -28.59 -3.34
CA MET A 82 -17.73 -28.26 -1.97
C MET A 82 -19.16 -28.75 -1.73
N THR A 83 -19.35 -29.59 -0.73
CA THR A 83 -20.68 -30.17 -0.39
C THR A 83 -21.14 -29.81 1.02
N CYS A 84 -20.32 -29.09 1.79
CA CYS A 84 -20.55 -28.92 3.22
C CYS A 84 -19.86 -27.67 3.79
N THR A 85 -20.37 -27.15 4.92
CA THR A 85 -19.73 -26.05 5.65
C THR A 85 -18.33 -26.41 6.15
N ASN A 86 -18.08 -27.66 6.53
CA ASN A 86 -16.75 -28.12 6.94
C ASN A 86 -15.74 -28.11 5.80
N CYS A 87 -16.21 -28.28 4.57
CA CYS A 87 -15.44 -28.24 3.34
C CYS A 87 -14.95 -26.81 3.11
N ALA A 88 -15.88 -25.84 3.17
CA ALA A 88 -15.58 -24.41 3.11
C ALA A 88 -14.58 -23.98 4.22
N ASN A 89 -14.82 -24.37 5.47
CA ASN A 89 -13.91 -24.06 6.58
C ASN A 89 -12.49 -24.63 6.37
N THR A 90 -12.36 -25.77 5.70
CA THR A 90 -11.05 -26.38 5.42
C THR A 90 -10.28 -25.60 4.39
N ILE A 91 -10.93 -25.20 3.29
CA ILE A 91 -10.33 -24.35 2.26
C ILE A 91 -9.96 -22.99 2.84
N GLN A 92 -10.86 -22.38 3.60
CA GLN A 92 -10.65 -21.08 4.24
C GLN A 92 -9.40 -21.10 5.14
N ARG A 93 -9.29 -22.09 6.03
CA ARG A 93 -8.11 -22.24 6.90
C ARG A 93 -6.83 -22.45 6.09
N ARG A 94 -6.91 -23.15 4.96
CA ARG A 94 -5.74 -23.41 4.12
C ARG A 94 -5.28 -22.14 3.41
N LEU A 95 -6.19 -21.39 2.80
CA LEU A 95 -5.88 -20.11 2.18
C LEU A 95 -5.28 -19.13 3.20
N ASN A 96 -5.91 -18.96 4.36
CA ASN A 96 -5.43 -18.04 5.39
C ASN A 96 -4.10 -18.45 6.05
N LYS A 97 -3.85 -19.75 6.26
CA LYS A 97 -2.67 -20.20 7.04
C LYS A 97 -1.52 -20.74 6.22
N LYS A 98 -1.77 -21.17 4.98
CA LYS A 98 -0.78 -21.88 4.15
C LYS A 98 -0.35 -21.13 2.92
N VAL A 99 -1.00 -20.01 2.57
CA VAL A 99 -0.59 -19.16 1.46
C VAL A 99 -0.02 -17.86 2.02
N PRO A 100 1.32 -17.70 2.06
CA PRO A 100 1.94 -16.46 2.48
C PRO A 100 1.47 -15.31 1.58
N GLY A 101 0.97 -14.22 2.16
CA GLY A 101 0.52 -13.04 1.42
C GLY A 101 -0.99 -12.96 1.16
N VAL A 102 -1.75 -14.00 1.54
CA VAL A 102 -3.20 -13.87 1.75
C VAL A 102 -3.42 -13.11 3.07
N LEU A 103 -4.26 -12.08 3.03
CA LEU A 103 -4.61 -11.26 4.20
C LEU A 103 -5.89 -11.74 4.84
N ASN A 104 -6.85 -12.12 4.00
CA ASN A 104 -8.10 -12.68 4.46
C ASN A 104 -8.71 -13.55 3.35
N ALA A 105 -9.34 -14.64 3.75
CA ALA A 105 -10.10 -15.51 2.87
C ALA A 105 -11.40 -15.87 3.57
N GLU A 106 -12.50 -15.73 2.83
CA GLU A 106 -13.84 -16.12 3.26
C GLU A 106 -14.40 -17.09 2.22
N VAL A 107 -14.90 -18.23 2.67
CA VAL A 107 -15.42 -19.27 1.76
C VAL A 107 -16.86 -19.54 2.10
N ASN A 108 -17.72 -19.40 1.09
CA ASN A 108 -19.16 -19.63 1.24
C ASN A 108 -19.57 -20.86 0.42
N TYR A 109 -20.01 -21.90 1.13
CA TYR A 109 -20.44 -23.15 0.51
C TYR A 109 -21.75 -22.98 -0.28
N ALA A 110 -22.65 -22.08 0.13
CA ALA A 110 -23.96 -21.90 -0.49
C ALA A 110 -23.85 -21.20 -1.85
N THR A 111 -22.84 -20.35 -2.02
CA THR A 111 -22.54 -19.67 -3.29
C THR A 111 -21.41 -20.31 -4.08
N GLU A 112 -20.82 -21.41 -3.57
CA GLU A 112 -19.69 -22.12 -4.17
C GLU A 112 -18.50 -21.21 -4.52
N LYS A 113 -18.27 -20.18 -3.71
CA LYS A 113 -17.25 -19.14 -3.96
C LYS A 113 -16.37 -18.92 -2.74
N ALA A 114 -15.09 -18.65 -3.01
CA ALA A 114 -14.17 -18.07 -2.03
C ALA A 114 -13.80 -16.64 -2.43
N THR A 115 -13.98 -15.70 -1.51
CA THR A 115 -13.50 -14.32 -1.66
C THR A 115 -12.18 -14.21 -0.93
N VAL A 116 -11.10 -13.90 -1.65
CA VAL A 116 -9.74 -13.86 -1.12
C VAL A 116 -9.16 -12.47 -1.32
N GLU A 117 -8.79 -11.83 -0.22
CA GLU A 117 -7.99 -10.62 -0.18
C GLU A 117 -6.51 -10.99 -0.02
N TYR A 118 -5.68 -10.54 -0.95
CA TYR A 118 -4.26 -10.88 -0.99
C TYR A 118 -3.40 -9.70 -1.44
N VAL A 119 -2.10 -9.79 -1.16
CA VAL A 119 -1.12 -8.80 -1.59
C VAL A 119 -0.74 -9.04 -3.05
N VAL A 120 -1.01 -8.05 -3.90
CA VAL A 120 -0.66 -8.08 -5.34
C VAL A 120 0.85 -8.16 -5.48
N GLY A 121 1.35 -8.98 -6.40
CA GLY A 121 2.79 -9.15 -6.64
C GLY A 121 3.54 -9.99 -5.59
N ALA A 122 2.90 -10.36 -4.48
CA ALA A 122 3.40 -11.35 -3.51
C ALA A 122 2.79 -12.74 -3.72
N VAL A 123 1.51 -12.79 -4.13
CA VAL A 123 0.77 -14.03 -4.40
C VAL A 123 0.17 -13.97 -5.79
N SER A 124 0.32 -15.03 -6.57
CA SER A 124 -0.36 -15.19 -7.85
C SER A 124 -1.69 -15.93 -7.70
N ARG A 125 -2.62 -15.76 -8.64
CA ARG A 125 -3.86 -16.56 -8.66
C ARG A 125 -3.56 -18.07 -8.79
N ALA A 126 -2.49 -18.43 -9.51
CA ALA A 126 -2.04 -19.82 -9.62
C ALA A 126 -1.66 -20.42 -8.25
N ASP A 127 -1.05 -19.64 -7.36
CA ASP A 127 -0.75 -20.07 -5.99
C ASP A 127 -2.04 -20.30 -5.19
N LEU A 128 -3.05 -19.45 -5.37
CA LEU A 128 -4.38 -19.62 -4.75
C LEU A 128 -5.07 -20.88 -5.28
N TYR A 129 -5.06 -21.12 -6.59
CA TYR A 129 -5.63 -22.33 -7.19
C TYR A 129 -4.91 -23.59 -6.70
N ALA A 130 -3.57 -23.58 -6.65
CA ALA A 130 -2.78 -24.67 -6.13
C ALA A 130 -3.09 -24.95 -4.64
N ALA A 131 -3.31 -23.90 -3.86
CA ALA A 131 -3.70 -24.04 -2.45
C ALA A 131 -5.07 -24.70 -2.29
N VAL A 132 -6.06 -24.34 -3.12
CA VAL A 132 -7.38 -24.98 -3.13
C VAL A 132 -7.29 -26.45 -3.59
N ARG A 133 -6.51 -26.73 -4.64
CA ARG A 133 -6.26 -28.10 -5.14
C ARG A 133 -5.64 -29.01 -4.11
N ALA A 134 -4.65 -28.51 -3.39
CA ALA A 134 -4.03 -29.28 -2.33
C ALA A 134 -4.90 -29.35 -1.05
N ALA A 135 -6.06 -28.67 -0.99
CA ALA A 135 -7.13 -28.95 -0.04
C ALA A 135 -8.06 -30.10 -0.49
N GLY A 136 -7.93 -30.56 -1.74
CA GLY A 136 -8.76 -31.62 -2.33
C GLY A 136 -9.97 -31.12 -3.14
N TYR A 137 -10.00 -29.84 -3.52
CA TYR A 137 -11.09 -29.22 -4.28
C TYR A 137 -10.56 -28.61 -5.56
N ASP A 138 -11.41 -28.32 -6.54
CA ASP A 138 -10.95 -27.71 -7.80
C ASP A 138 -11.55 -26.31 -7.98
N VAL A 139 -10.87 -25.47 -8.73
CA VAL A 139 -11.30 -24.10 -9.02
C VAL A 139 -11.55 -23.98 -10.51
N VAL A 140 -12.64 -23.32 -10.88
CA VAL A 140 -12.84 -22.96 -12.30
C VAL A 140 -11.84 -21.85 -12.62
N GLU A 141 -10.77 -22.23 -13.32
CA GLU A 141 -9.77 -21.29 -13.82
C GLU A 141 -10.44 -20.39 -14.86
N VAL A 142 -10.58 -19.12 -14.52
CA VAL A 142 -10.88 -18.08 -15.50
C VAL A 142 -9.52 -17.60 -16.02
N SER A 143 -9.33 -17.62 -17.34
CA SER A 143 -8.06 -17.32 -18.01
C SER A 143 -7.74 -15.83 -17.89
N ASP A 144 -7.24 -15.42 -16.73
CA ASP A 144 -7.12 -14.02 -16.32
C ASP A 144 -5.72 -13.65 -15.82
N GLU A 145 -4.67 -14.37 -16.25
CA GLU A 145 -3.29 -14.00 -15.91
C GLU A 145 -2.95 -12.56 -16.34
N ALA A 146 -3.56 -12.09 -17.44
CA ALA A 146 -3.50 -10.70 -17.87
C ALA A 146 -4.10 -9.72 -16.84
N GLU A 147 -5.20 -10.08 -16.15
CA GLU A 147 -5.82 -9.21 -15.15
C GLU A 147 -4.92 -8.97 -13.94
N ALA A 148 -4.09 -9.94 -13.54
CA ALA A 148 -3.21 -9.77 -12.39
C ALA A 148 -2.07 -8.78 -12.65
N GLU A 149 -1.47 -8.82 -13.84
CA GLU A 149 -0.50 -7.81 -14.28
C GLU A 149 -1.16 -6.43 -14.45
N ASP A 150 -2.38 -6.39 -15.00
CA ASP A 150 -3.16 -5.17 -15.15
C ASP A 150 -3.46 -4.53 -13.78
N LEU A 151 -3.84 -5.32 -12.77
CA LEU A 151 -4.11 -4.81 -11.42
C LEU A 151 -2.88 -4.18 -10.75
N GLU A 152 -1.69 -4.78 -10.91
CA GLU A 152 -0.45 -4.18 -10.41
C GLU A 152 -0.14 -2.87 -11.14
N ALA A 153 -0.27 -2.87 -12.47
CA ALA A 153 -0.04 -1.69 -13.30
C ALA A 153 -1.03 -0.56 -12.98
N GLU A 154 -2.31 -0.88 -12.76
CA GLU A 154 -3.35 0.05 -12.39
C GLU A 154 -3.12 0.67 -11.00
N ALA A 155 -2.69 -0.14 -10.01
CA ALA A 155 -2.35 0.35 -8.68
C ALA A 155 -1.18 1.35 -8.75
N ARG A 156 -0.13 1.03 -9.52
CA ARG A 156 0.99 1.95 -9.77
C ARG A 156 0.52 3.21 -10.49
N ALA A 157 -0.31 3.08 -11.52
CA ALA A 157 -0.84 4.22 -12.27
C ALA A 157 -1.72 5.11 -11.40
N ALA A 158 -2.50 4.55 -10.47
CA ALA A 158 -3.31 5.29 -9.52
C ALA A 158 -2.44 6.12 -8.55
N GLU A 159 -1.34 5.54 -8.07
CA GLU A 159 -0.36 6.25 -7.23
C GLU A 159 0.30 7.40 -8.02
N VAL A 160 0.71 7.16 -9.28
CA VAL A 160 1.25 8.22 -10.16
C VAL A 160 0.23 9.33 -10.38
N ARG A 161 -1.03 9.02 -10.68
CA ARG A 161 -2.09 10.03 -10.84
C ARG A 161 -2.30 10.84 -9.56
N HIS A 162 -2.23 10.19 -8.41
CA HIS A 162 -2.34 10.87 -7.12
C HIS A 162 -1.18 11.87 -6.91
N GLN A 163 0.04 11.46 -7.21
CA GLN A 163 1.23 12.33 -7.13
C GLN A 163 1.15 13.49 -8.14
N GLN A 164 0.71 13.23 -9.37
CA GLN A 164 0.50 14.26 -10.39
C GLN A 164 -0.54 15.30 -9.95
N HIS A 165 -1.65 14.87 -9.35
CA HIS A 165 -2.67 15.80 -8.87
C HIS A 165 -2.11 16.71 -7.77
N ARG A 166 -1.35 16.16 -6.82
CA ARG A 166 -0.69 16.96 -5.77
C ARG A 166 0.36 17.91 -6.32
N LEU A 167 1.12 17.49 -7.33
CA LEU A 167 2.06 18.36 -8.04
C LEU A 167 1.33 19.53 -8.70
N ILE A 168 0.25 19.25 -9.44
CA ILE A 168 -0.56 20.28 -10.13
C ILE A 168 -1.13 21.27 -9.12
N VAL A 169 -1.75 20.79 -8.04
CA VAL A 169 -2.25 21.65 -6.95
C VAL A 169 -1.11 22.48 -6.37
N GLY A 170 0.03 21.87 -6.05
CA GLY A 170 1.20 22.58 -5.55
C GLY A 170 1.66 23.70 -6.48
N VAL A 171 1.77 23.43 -7.78
CA VAL A 171 2.19 24.43 -8.79
C VAL A 171 1.17 25.56 -8.91
N ILE A 172 -0.13 25.26 -8.98
CA ILE A 172 -1.20 26.26 -9.14
C ILE A 172 -1.22 27.26 -7.99
N PHE A 173 -0.94 26.84 -6.76
CA PHE A 173 -0.95 27.74 -5.60
C PHE A 173 0.42 28.37 -5.33
N THR A 174 1.51 27.62 -5.51
CA THR A 174 2.87 28.12 -5.24
C THR A 174 3.33 29.14 -6.27
N LEU A 175 3.03 28.92 -7.56
CA LEU A 175 3.56 29.77 -8.63
C LEU A 175 3.01 31.21 -8.57
N PRO A 176 1.70 31.45 -8.41
CA PRO A 176 1.16 32.80 -8.20
C PRO A 176 1.66 33.44 -6.91
N LEU A 177 1.73 32.69 -5.81
CA LEU A 177 2.25 33.18 -4.53
C LEU A 177 3.70 33.64 -4.66
N PHE A 178 4.55 32.80 -5.26
CA PHE A 178 5.96 33.07 -5.45
C PHE A 178 6.17 34.30 -6.34
N LEU A 179 5.49 34.37 -7.49
CA LEU A 179 5.60 35.51 -8.40
C LEU A 179 5.13 36.81 -7.76
N LEU A 180 4.02 36.79 -7.02
CA LEU A 180 3.48 37.99 -6.37
C LEU A 180 4.35 38.43 -5.19
N SER A 181 4.88 37.49 -4.40
CA SER A 181 5.83 37.80 -3.33
C SER A 181 7.12 38.38 -3.89
N MET A 182 7.69 37.78 -4.92
CA MET A 182 8.93 38.25 -5.53
C MET A 182 8.73 39.62 -6.19
N ALA A 183 7.65 39.82 -6.94
CA ALA A 183 7.35 41.12 -7.54
C ALA A 183 7.19 42.22 -6.48
N ARG A 184 6.59 41.91 -5.33
CA ARG A 184 6.47 42.84 -4.19
C ARG A 184 7.84 43.18 -3.62
N ASP A 185 8.68 42.19 -3.36
CA ASP A 185 9.97 42.39 -2.69
C ASP A 185 10.97 43.15 -3.59
N PHE A 186 10.88 42.96 -4.92
CA PHE A 186 11.64 43.72 -5.91
C PHE A 186 11.03 45.09 -6.27
N GLY A 187 9.88 45.47 -5.67
CA GLY A 187 9.21 46.74 -5.92
C GLY A 187 8.61 46.89 -7.33
N LEU A 188 8.39 45.78 -8.04
CA LEU A 188 7.84 45.76 -9.40
C LEU A 188 6.31 45.98 -9.41
N VAL A 189 5.66 45.80 -8.25
CA VAL A 189 4.24 46.11 -8.03
C VAL A 189 4.12 47.29 -7.07
N GLY A 190 3.13 48.16 -7.32
CA GLY A 190 2.94 49.39 -6.53
C GLY A 190 2.63 49.15 -5.05
N HIS A 191 2.56 50.23 -4.27
CA HIS A 191 2.40 50.20 -2.80
C HIS A 191 1.21 49.37 -2.27
N TRP A 192 0.20 49.09 -3.11
CA TRP A 192 -0.92 48.21 -2.80
C TRP A 192 -0.49 46.78 -2.41
N ALA A 193 0.66 46.31 -2.91
CA ALA A 193 1.18 44.97 -2.63
C ALA A 193 1.62 44.77 -1.16
N HIS A 194 1.84 45.86 -0.41
CA HIS A 194 2.13 45.82 1.03
C HIS A 194 0.89 46.02 1.90
N ALA A 195 -0.30 46.14 1.31
CA ALA A 195 -1.52 46.27 2.06
C ALA A 195 -1.80 44.99 2.87
N THR A 196 -2.42 45.14 4.04
CA THR A 196 -2.66 44.05 4.98
C THR A 196 -3.52 42.91 4.41
N TRP A 197 -4.40 43.20 3.45
CA TRP A 197 -5.22 42.19 2.78
C TRP A 197 -4.40 41.23 1.90
N VAL A 198 -3.26 41.67 1.36
CA VAL A 198 -2.36 40.82 0.55
C VAL A 198 -1.71 39.73 1.40
N ASN A 199 -1.44 40.01 2.67
CA ASN A 199 -0.93 38.99 3.60
C ASN A 199 -1.96 37.87 3.84
N TRP A 200 -3.25 38.21 3.91
CA TRP A 200 -4.32 37.21 3.98
C TRP A 200 -4.42 36.40 2.69
N LEU A 201 -4.25 37.04 1.52
CA LEU A 201 -4.17 36.33 0.24
C LEU A 201 -3.00 35.33 0.21
N PHE A 202 -1.81 35.73 0.68
CA PHE A 202 -0.68 34.82 0.80
C PHE A 202 -0.92 33.67 1.76
N LEU A 203 -1.58 33.93 2.89
CA LEU A 203 -1.98 32.87 3.82
C LEU A 203 -2.92 31.88 3.12
N VAL A 204 -3.93 32.37 2.40
CA VAL A 204 -4.88 31.52 1.65
C VAL A 204 -4.17 30.70 0.57
N LEU A 205 -3.26 31.30 -0.19
CA LEU A 205 -2.49 30.60 -1.22
C LEU A 205 -1.48 29.59 -0.63
N ALA A 206 -0.87 29.92 0.51
CA ALA A 206 0.10 29.03 1.17
C ALA A 206 -0.57 27.85 1.87
N THR A 207 -1.82 27.99 2.34
CA THR A 207 -2.49 26.98 3.18
C THR A 207 -2.65 25.62 2.45
N PRO A 208 -3.15 25.53 1.21
CA PRO A 208 -3.19 24.27 0.46
C PRO A 208 -1.80 23.67 0.24
N VAL A 209 -0.79 24.51 -0.02
CA VAL A 209 0.57 24.02 -0.25
C VAL A 209 1.15 23.41 1.03
N GLN A 210 1.03 24.11 2.16
CA GLN A 210 1.55 23.63 3.45
C GLN A 210 0.78 22.41 3.95
N PHE A 211 -0.55 22.49 4.03
CA PHE A 211 -1.35 21.48 4.73
C PHE A 211 -1.88 20.34 3.86
N TYR A 212 -1.96 20.52 2.53
CA TYR A 212 -2.38 19.44 1.64
C TYR A 212 -1.19 18.80 0.93
N VAL A 213 -0.36 19.58 0.24
CA VAL A 213 0.83 19.02 -0.44
C VAL A 213 1.90 18.63 0.58
N GLY A 214 2.13 19.45 1.61
CA GLY A 214 3.14 19.22 2.64
C GLY A 214 2.77 18.24 3.76
N TRP A 215 1.53 17.73 3.81
CA TRP A 215 1.03 16.93 4.94
C TRP A 215 1.91 15.73 5.29
N ASP A 216 2.37 14.99 4.28
CA ASP A 216 3.18 13.78 4.48
C ASP A 216 4.52 14.08 5.16
N TYR A 217 5.09 15.26 4.93
CA TYR A 217 6.33 15.68 5.59
C TYR A 217 6.09 15.93 7.09
N TYR A 218 4.95 16.54 7.46
CA TYR A 218 4.58 16.71 8.86
C TYR A 218 4.34 15.35 9.53
N VAL A 219 3.61 14.46 8.87
CA VAL A 219 3.35 13.10 9.37
C VAL A 219 4.65 12.31 9.50
N GLY A 220 5.52 12.36 8.50
CA GLY A 220 6.82 11.72 8.51
C GLY A 220 7.73 12.25 9.62
N ALA A 221 7.80 13.57 9.79
CA ALA A 221 8.57 14.21 10.86
C ALA A 221 8.07 13.77 12.25
N TYR A 222 6.75 13.81 12.47
CA TYR A 222 6.15 13.36 13.73
C TYR A 222 6.44 11.88 14.01
N LYS A 223 6.28 11.01 13.01
CA LYS A 223 6.57 9.57 13.14
C LYS A 223 8.06 9.28 13.36
N SER A 224 8.97 10.11 12.86
CA SER A 224 10.41 9.91 13.04
C SER A 224 10.91 10.23 14.46
N LEU A 225 10.19 11.10 15.18
CA LEU A 225 10.49 11.48 16.56
C LEU A 225 9.98 10.48 17.60
N ARG A 226 9.11 9.53 17.21
CA ARG A 226 8.47 8.53 18.07
C ARG A 226 8.98 7.11 17.80
#